data_AF-A0A0C9VNE7-F1
#
_entry.id   AF-A0A0C9VNE7-F1
#
_cell.length_a   1.000
_cell.length_b   1.000
_cell.length_c   1.000
_cell.angle_alpha   90.00
_cell.angle_beta   90.00
_cell.angle_gamma   90.00
#
_symmetry.space_group_name_H-M   'P 1'
#
loop_
_entity.id
_entity.type
_entity.pdbx_description
1 polymer ?
#
loop_
_entity_poly.entity_id
_entity_poly.type
_entity_poly.pdbx_seq_one_letter_code
_entity_poly.pdbx_strand_id
1 'polypeptide(L)'
;MQGTYGRDASHTSRTETTRRHAQENYEKDLKIVQDLELKLQINERWQPGDEEWNTAARLVANRKYQRALDNLERLVVSHIFKLTKMNRYKMCKHIGKALQARSAAIRTALDHYNAVAKALSPPRRTLTFDEVVKYAFLSDFNLLRD
;
A
#
# COMPACT_ATOMS: atom_id res chain seq x y z
N MET A 1 46.65 -11.55 -6.61
CA MET A 1 45.49 -10.84 -7.19
C MET A 1 44.61 -11.80 -8.01
N GLN A 2 43.97 -12.81 -7.40
CA GLN A 2 43.14 -13.80 -8.14
C GLN A 2 41.73 -14.00 -7.53
N GLY A 3 41.39 -13.33 -6.42
CA GLY A 3 40.14 -13.58 -5.68
C GLY A 3 38.91 -12.78 -6.12
N THR A 4 39.08 -11.73 -6.94
CA THR A 4 37.97 -10.84 -7.35
C THR A 4 37.24 -11.36 -8.59
N TYR A 5 37.97 -11.83 -9.60
CA TYR A 5 37.40 -12.31 -10.88
C TYR A 5 36.41 -13.48 -10.72
N GLY A 6 36.63 -14.40 -9.79
CA GLY A 6 35.72 -15.54 -9.56
C GLY A 6 34.40 -15.15 -8.89
N ARG A 7 34.40 -14.09 -8.05
CA ARG A 7 33.20 -13.60 -7.35
C ARG A 7 32.29 -12.83 -8.31
N ASP A 8 32.88 -12.05 -9.21
CA ASP A 8 32.14 -11.30 -10.24
C ASP A 8 31.50 -12.25 -11.27
N ALA A 9 32.21 -13.31 -11.69
CA ALA A 9 31.66 -14.35 -12.57
C ALA A 9 30.51 -15.15 -11.90
N SER A 10 30.58 -15.37 -10.59
CA SER A 10 29.48 -16.01 -9.84
C SER A 10 28.27 -15.10 -9.70
N HIS A 11 28.47 -13.78 -9.55
CA HIS A 11 27.39 -12.80 -9.47
C HIS A 11 26.66 -12.66 -10.82
N THR A 12 27.39 -12.57 -11.93
CA THR A 12 26.81 -12.49 -13.27
C THR A 12 26.00 -13.74 -13.63
N SER A 13 26.48 -14.93 -13.28
CA SER A 13 25.76 -16.20 -13.49
C SER A 13 24.42 -16.26 -12.73
N ARG A 14 24.37 -15.76 -11.48
CA ARG A 14 23.14 -15.68 -10.69
C ARG A 14 22.14 -14.70 -11.28
N THR A 15 22.60 -13.53 -11.73
CA THR A 15 21.74 -12.53 -12.39
C THR A 15 21.16 -13.09 -13.70
N GLU A 16 21.98 -13.75 -14.51
CA GLU A 16 21.50 -14.39 -15.75
C GLU A 16 20.53 -15.55 -15.50
N THR A 17 20.75 -16.33 -14.45
CA THR A 17 19.81 -17.40 -14.06
C THR A 17 18.48 -16.82 -13.59
N THR A 18 18.51 -15.74 -12.80
CA THR A 18 17.31 -15.03 -12.35
C THR A 18 16.53 -14.43 -13.52
N ARG A 19 17.23 -13.84 -14.48
CA ARG A 19 16.63 -13.30 -15.72
C ARG A 19 15.95 -14.40 -16.52
N ARG A 20 16.61 -15.54 -16.71
CA ARG A 20 16.04 -16.70 -17.42
C ARG A 20 14.79 -17.22 -16.74
N HIS A 21 14.82 -17.43 -15.43
CA HIS A 21 13.63 -17.87 -14.69
C HIS A 21 12.49 -16.85 -14.74
N ALA A 22 12.78 -15.55 -14.66
CA ALA A 22 11.76 -14.52 -14.81
C ALA A 22 11.10 -14.56 -16.20
N GLN A 23 11.90 -14.79 -17.25
CA GLN A 23 11.39 -14.93 -18.61
C GLN A 23 10.56 -16.21 -18.79
N GLU A 24 11.05 -17.36 -18.30
CA GLU A 24 10.32 -18.63 -18.34
C GLU A 24 8.97 -18.54 -17.61
N ASN A 25 8.94 -17.86 -16.47
CA ASN A 25 7.69 -17.63 -15.73
C ASN A 25 6.74 -16.70 -16.49
N TYR A 26 7.26 -15.61 -17.05
CA TYR A 26 6.47 -14.71 -17.89
C TYR A 26 5.84 -15.45 -19.07
N GLU A 27 6.60 -16.30 -19.77
CA GLU A 27 6.10 -17.08 -20.91
C GLU A 27 5.02 -18.09 -20.48
N LYS A 28 5.19 -18.75 -19.32
CA LYS A 28 4.18 -19.65 -18.74
C LYS A 28 2.90 -18.90 -18.39
N ASP A 29 3.01 -17.77 -17.70
CA ASP A 29 1.88 -16.95 -17.29
C ASP A 29 1.15 -16.37 -18.51
N LEU A 30 1.91 -15.90 -19.52
CA LEU A 30 1.36 -15.38 -20.77
C LEU A 30 0.52 -16.43 -21.49
N LYS A 31 0.98 -17.68 -21.53
CA LYS A 31 0.22 -18.78 -22.13
C LYS A 31 -1.11 -19.02 -21.41
N ILE A 32 -1.10 -19.00 -20.07
CA ILE A 32 -2.33 -19.13 -19.26
C ILE A 32 -3.30 -17.99 -19.57
N VAL A 33 -2.79 -16.76 -19.68
CA VAL A 33 -3.62 -15.58 -20.01
C VAL A 33 -4.23 -15.72 -21.40
N GLN A 34 -3.45 -16.11 -22.42
CA GLN A 34 -3.94 -16.33 -23.78
C GLN A 34 -5.03 -17.42 -23.83
N ASP A 35 -4.84 -18.54 -23.13
CA ASP A 35 -5.83 -19.62 -23.05
C ASP A 35 -7.14 -19.13 -22.40
N LEU A 36 -7.06 -18.25 -21.40
CA LEU A 36 -8.22 -17.66 -20.75
C LEU A 36 -8.93 -16.64 -21.66
N GLU A 37 -8.17 -15.80 -22.37
CA GLU A 37 -8.71 -14.84 -23.33
C GLU A 37 -9.49 -15.54 -24.44
N LEU A 38 -8.97 -16.65 -24.97
CA LEU A 38 -9.67 -17.47 -25.95
C LEU A 38 -10.99 -18.02 -25.39
N LYS A 39 -10.98 -18.55 -24.16
CA LYS A 39 -12.18 -19.08 -23.50
C LYS A 39 -13.23 -17.99 -23.23
N LEU A 40 -12.78 -16.77 -22.94
CA LEU A 40 -13.63 -15.62 -22.66
C LEU A 40 -13.97 -14.81 -23.91
N GLN A 41 -13.51 -15.23 -25.09
CA GLN A 41 -13.71 -14.55 -26.38
C GLN A 41 -13.25 -13.09 -26.37
N ILE A 42 -12.15 -12.82 -25.67
CA ILE A 42 -11.52 -11.50 -25.63
C ILE A 42 -10.61 -11.37 -26.84
N ASN A 43 -11.05 -10.59 -27.83
CA ASN A 43 -10.33 -10.40 -29.08
C ASN A 43 -9.25 -9.31 -28.99
N GLU A 44 -9.48 -8.28 -28.18
CA GLU A 44 -8.57 -7.15 -28.01
C GLU A 44 -8.30 -6.91 -26.52
N ARG A 45 -7.01 -6.85 -26.15
CA ARG A 45 -6.58 -6.49 -24.80
C ARG A 45 -6.57 -4.97 -24.66
N TRP A 46 -7.13 -4.46 -23.58
CA TRP A 46 -6.98 -3.06 -23.21
C TRP A 46 -5.49 -2.67 -23.14
N GLN A 47 -5.13 -1.64 -23.88
CA GLN A 47 -3.80 -1.06 -23.93
C GLN A 47 -3.74 0.25 -23.15
N PRO A 48 -2.54 0.66 -22.70
CA PRO A 48 -2.33 2.01 -22.18
C PRO A 48 -2.73 3.06 -23.23
N GLY A 49 -3.83 3.77 -22.96
CA GLY A 49 -4.40 4.76 -23.88
C GLY A 49 -5.91 4.59 -24.07
N ASP A 50 -6.40 3.35 -23.97
CA ASP A 50 -7.82 3.04 -24.11
C ASP A 50 -8.64 3.62 -22.94
N GLU A 51 -9.89 3.98 -23.20
CA GLU A 51 -10.77 4.58 -22.18
C GLU A 51 -11.02 3.59 -21.02
N GLU A 52 -11.16 2.32 -21.35
CA GLU A 52 -11.39 1.21 -20.45
C GLU A 52 -10.17 0.96 -19.57
N TRP A 53 -8.96 1.01 -20.17
CA TRP A 53 -7.71 0.92 -19.42
C TRP A 53 -7.58 2.07 -18.42
N ASN A 54 -7.85 3.30 -18.87
CA ASN A 54 -7.77 4.49 -18.03
C ASN A 54 -8.82 4.47 -16.91
N THR A 55 -10.03 4.00 -17.20
CA THR A 55 -11.11 3.83 -16.24
C THR A 55 -10.74 2.77 -15.19
N ALA A 56 -10.23 1.62 -15.61
CA ALA A 56 -9.75 0.57 -14.72
C ALA A 56 -8.57 1.06 -13.85
N ALA A 57 -7.62 1.80 -14.43
CA ALA A 57 -6.52 2.41 -13.69
C ALA A 57 -7.02 3.35 -12.59
N ARG A 58 -8.02 4.19 -12.89
CA ARG A 58 -8.68 5.07 -11.92
C ARG A 58 -9.40 4.28 -10.81
N LEU A 59 -10.09 3.19 -11.15
CA LEU A 59 -10.74 2.31 -10.17
C LEU A 59 -9.71 1.65 -9.23
N VAL A 60 -8.60 1.17 -9.76
CA VAL A 60 -7.50 0.59 -8.97
C VAL A 60 -6.89 1.65 -8.04
N ALA A 61 -6.67 2.87 -8.53
CA ALA A 61 -6.18 3.99 -7.72
C ALA A 61 -7.16 4.33 -6.58
N ASN A 62 -8.45 4.43 -6.87
CA ASN A 62 -9.49 4.66 -5.86
C ASN A 62 -9.53 3.53 -4.83
N ARG A 63 -9.41 2.27 -5.25
CA ARG A 63 -9.38 1.13 -4.32
C ARG A 63 -8.15 1.16 -3.42
N LYS A 64 -6.98 1.56 -3.93
CA LYS A 64 -5.77 1.76 -3.12
C LYS A 64 -5.99 2.87 -2.08
N TYR A 65 -6.61 3.98 -2.48
CA TYR A 65 -6.99 5.08 -1.59
C TYR A 65 -7.93 4.59 -0.47
N GLN A 66 -9.01 3.87 -0.82
CA GLN A 66 -9.96 3.33 0.16
C GLN A 66 -9.28 2.37 1.15
N ARG A 67 -8.41 1.46 0.68
CA ARG A 67 -7.65 0.58 1.59
C ARG A 67 -6.71 1.34 2.52
N ALA A 68 -6.11 2.43 2.06
CA ALA A 68 -5.27 3.28 2.90
C ALA A 68 -6.11 3.99 3.97
N LEU A 69 -7.31 4.47 3.61
CA LEU A 69 -8.28 5.06 4.51
C LEU A 69 -8.74 4.05 5.58
N ASP A 70 -9.19 2.86 5.17
CA ASP A 70 -9.64 1.79 6.08
C ASP A 70 -8.55 1.43 7.10
N ASN A 71 -7.29 1.35 6.65
CA ASN A 71 -6.19 1.03 7.54
C ASN A 71 -5.90 2.16 8.53
N LEU A 72 -6.00 3.42 8.10
CA LEU A 72 -5.86 4.58 8.98
C LEU A 72 -6.97 4.58 10.04
N GLU A 73 -8.22 4.39 9.62
CA GLU A 73 -9.38 4.33 10.53
C GLU A 73 -9.21 3.20 11.56
N ARG A 74 -8.86 1.99 11.11
CA ARG A 74 -8.61 0.85 12.00
C ARG A 74 -7.54 1.15 13.04
N LEU A 75 -6.46 1.81 12.66
CA LEU A 75 -5.37 2.18 13.57
C LEU A 75 -5.82 3.23 14.58
N VAL A 76 -6.57 4.23 14.15
CA VAL A 76 -7.10 5.28 15.03
C VAL A 76 -8.09 4.69 16.04
N VAL A 77 -9.05 3.90 15.58
CA VAL A 77 -10.02 3.22 16.45
C VAL A 77 -9.28 2.34 17.47
N SER A 78 -8.31 1.53 17.02
CA SER A 78 -7.48 0.72 17.92
C SER A 78 -6.75 1.56 18.98
N HIS A 79 -6.25 2.74 18.60
CA HIS A 79 -5.59 3.66 19.50
C HIS A 79 -6.55 4.22 20.56
N ILE A 80 -7.76 4.64 20.18
CA ILE A 80 -8.80 5.15 21.09
C ILE A 80 -9.17 4.08 22.11
N PHE A 81 -9.49 2.86 21.65
CA PHE A 81 -9.81 1.74 22.56
C PHE A 81 -8.67 1.45 23.54
N LYS A 82 -7.43 1.56 23.07
CA LYS A 82 -6.26 1.36 23.91
C LYS A 82 -6.11 2.47 24.96
N LEU A 83 -6.29 3.74 24.59
CA LEU A 83 -6.27 4.86 25.53
C LEU A 83 -7.38 4.73 26.59
N THR A 84 -8.60 4.38 26.19
CA THR A 84 -9.72 4.13 27.11
C THR A 84 -9.43 2.99 28.08
N LYS A 85 -8.79 1.91 27.60
CA LYS A 85 -8.33 0.81 28.46
C LYS A 85 -7.22 1.28 29.42
N MET A 86 -6.31 2.14 28.97
CA MET A 86 -5.17 2.61 29.77
C MET A 86 -5.53 3.62 30.84
N ASN A 87 -6.50 4.50 30.59
CA ASN A 87 -7.05 5.39 31.62
C ASN A 87 -7.62 4.63 32.83
N ARG A 88 -7.91 3.32 32.69
CA ARG A 88 -8.34 2.43 33.77
C ARG A 88 -7.20 1.74 34.54
N TYR A 89 -5.98 1.66 33.99
CA TYR A 89 -4.86 0.94 34.61
C TYR A 89 -3.69 1.89 34.92
N LYS A 90 -3.75 2.52 36.10
CA LYS A 90 -2.71 3.40 36.66
C LYS A 90 -1.46 2.63 37.09
N MET A 91 -0.70 2.04 36.18
CA MET A 91 0.71 1.67 36.42
C MET A 91 1.34 1.22 35.12
N CYS A 92 2.29 1.94 34.50
CA CYS A 92 3.03 1.34 33.39
C CYS A 92 4.26 2.10 32.86
N LYS A 93 5.44 1.56 33.15
CA LYS A 93 6.73 1.95 32.55
C LYS A 93 6.90 1.43 31.11
N HIS A 94 6.13 0.42 30.68
CA HIS A 94 6.21 -0.22 29.35
C HIS A 94 5.21 0.33 28.32
N ILE A 95 4.32 1.26 28.70
CA ILE A 95 3.32 1.84 27.79
C ILE A 95 3.92 2.85 26.82
N GLY A 96 4.94 3.61 27.25
CA GLY A 96 5.53 4.68 26.44
C GLY A 96 6.07 4.19 25.09
N LYS A 97 6.82 3.08 25.09
CA LYS A 97 7.36 2.49 23.85
C LYS A 97 6.26 2.01 22.90
N ALA A 98 5.21 1.38 23.46
CA ALA A 98 4.08 0.91 22.66
C ALA A 98 3.25 2.08 22.11
N LEU A 99 3.17 3.20 22.84
CA LEU A 99 2.49 4.42 22.40
C LEU A 99 3.28 5.11 21.29
N GLN A 100 4.59 5.28 21.49
CA GLN A 100 5.50 5.88 20.51
C GLN A 100 5.52 5.08 19.19
N ALA A 101 5.59 3.76 19.26
CA ALA A 101 5.53 2.89 18.08
C ALA A 101 4.20 3.05 17.31
N ARG A 102 3.07 3.24 18.02
CA ARG A 102 1.78 3.51 17.37
C ARG A 102 1.71 4.91 16.77
N SER A 103 2.22 5.93 17.44
CA SER A 103 2.28 7.29 16.90
C SER A 103 3.14 7.36 15.64
N ALA A 104 4.26 6.63 15.61
CA ALA A 104 5.09 6.50 14.41
C ALA A 104 4.32 5.82 13.27
N ALA A 105 3.62 4.72 13.54
CA ALA A 105 2.80 4.04 12.54
C ALA A 105 1.69 4.94 11.96
N ILE A 106 1.04 5.77 12.80
CA ILE A 106 0.02 6.73 12.35
C ILE A 106 0.64 7.78 11.42
N ARG A 107 1.84 8.29 11.74
CA ARG A 107 2.55 9.24 10.85
C ARG A 107 2.84 8.62 9.49
N THR A 108 3.41 7.42 9.46
CA THR A 108 3.69 6.72 8.20
C THR A 108 2.42 6.46 7.38
N ALA A 109 1.31 6.08 8.03
CA ALA A 109 0.03 5.89 7.35
C ALA A 109 -0.53 7.21 6.78
N LEU A 110 -0.40 8.31 7.52
CA LEU A 110 -0.81 9.64 7.09
C LEU A 110 0.01 10.12 5.87
N ASP A 111 1.33 9.91 5.89
CA ASP A 111 2.19 10.27 4.77
C ASP A 111 1.79 9.51 3.51
N HIS A 112 1.49 8.22 3.64
CA HIS A 112 1.00 7.39 2.54
C HIS A 112 -0.36 7.89 2.02
N TYR A 113 -1.31 8.18 2.91
CA TYR A 113 -2.61 8.77 2.54
C TYR A 113 -2.42 10.08 1.76
N ASN A 114 -1.61 10.99 2.27
CA ASN A 114 -1.37 12.29 1.64
C ASN A 114 -0.69 12.17 0.27
N ALA A 115 0.22 11.20 0.12
CA ALA A 115 0.86 10.92 -1.17
C ALA A 115 -0.17 10.42 -2.20
N VAL A 116 -1.04 9.48 -1.81
CA VAL A 116 -2.09 8.95 -2.70
C VAL A 116 -3.14 10.00 -3.01
N ALA A 117 -3.56 10.81 -2.03
CA ALA A 117 -4.55 11.88 -2.20
C ALA A 117 -4.10 12.94 -3.22
N LYS A 118 -2.81 13.29 -3.22
CA LYS A 118 -2.20 14.20 -4.21
C LYS A 118 -2.08 13.59 -5.61
N ALA A 119 -1.96 12.27 -5.71
CA ALA A 119 -1.81 11.57 -6.98
C ALA A 119 -3.14 11.32 -7.72
N LEU A 120 -4.29 11.60 -7.09
CA LEU A 120 -5.61 11.51 -7.72
C LEU A 120 -5.90 12.73 -8.60
N SER A 121 -6.75 12.54 -9.62
CA SER A 121 -7.28 13.61 -10.47
C SER A 121 -8.82 13.61 -10.40
N PRO A 122 -9.46 14.60 -9.77
CA PRO A 122 -8.86 15.77 -9.11
C PRO A 122 -8.15 15.41 -7.77
N PRO A 123 -7.14 16.17 -7.34
CA PRO A 123 -6.46 15.96 -6.07
C PRO A 123 -7.43 16.04 -4.88
N ARG A 124 -7.30 15.11 -3.93
CA ARG A 124 -8.12 15.09 -2.69
C ARG A 124 -7.42 15.85 -1.55
N ARG A 125 -8.20 16.27 -0.55
CA ARG A 125 -7.70 16.97 0.64
C ARG A 125 -6.67 16.13 1.40
N THR A 126 -5.53 16.75 1.69
CA THR A 126 -4.50 16.21 2.58
C THR A 126 -4.79 16.56 4.03
N LEU A 127 -4.36 15.71 4.96
CA LEU A 127 -4.55 15.90 6.39
C LEU A 127 -3.22 16.09 7.10
N THR A 128 -3.23 16.90 8.15
CA THR A 128 -2.13 17.08 9.09
C THR A 128 -2.26 16.12 10.28
N PHE A 129 -1.15 15.87 10.97
CA PHE A 129 -1.16 14.98 12.14
C PHE A 129 -2.07 15.53 13.25
N ASP A 130 -2.07 16.85 13.45
CA ASP A 130 -2.92 17.51 14.45
C ASP A 130 -4.41 17.36 14.13
N GLU A 131 -4.80 17.45 12.86
CA GLU A 131 -6.19 17.18 12.44
C GLU A 131 -6.59 15.73 12.74
N VAL A 132 -5.72 14.76 12.45
CA VAL A 132 -5.97 13.33 12.74
C VAL A 132 -6.12 13.09 14.24
N VAL A 133 -5.29 13.71 15.08
CA VAL A 133 -5.40 13.62 16.55
C VAL A 133 -6.70 14.25 17.04
N LYS A 134 -7.08 15.40 16.49
CA LYS A 134 -8.33 16.09 16.83
C LYS A 134 -9.56 15.24 16.48
N TYR A 135 -9.60 14.63 15.30
CA TYR A 135 -10.69 13.72 14.91
C TYR A 135 -10.74 12.46 15.77
N ALA A 136 -9.58 11.89 16.13
CA ALA A 136 -9.50 10.73 17.01
C ALA A 136 -10.04 11.04 18.42
N PHE A 137 -9.79 12.26 18.92
CA PHE A 137 -10.27 12.69 20.23
C PHE A 137 -11.78 12.92 20.25
N LEU A 138 -12.34 13.49 19.18
CA LEU A 138 -13.76 13.80 19.07
C LEU A 138 -14.64 12.57 18.76
N SER A 139 -14.04 11.38 18.53
CA SER A 139 -14.74 10.18 18.02
C SER A 139 -15.54 10.43 16.73
N ASP A 140 -15.27 11.54 16.05
CA ASP A 140 -16.01 12.03 14.89
C ASP A 140 -15.16 11.76 13.64
N PHE A 141 -14.92 10.47 13.38
CA PHE A 141 -14.19 9.99 12.22
C PHE A 141 -15.14 9.73 11.03
N ASN A 142 -16.09 10.66 10.80
CA ASN A 142 -16.93 10.63 9.59
C ASN A 142 -16.15 11.12 8.35
N LEU A 143 -14.98 10.52 8.09
CA LEU A 143 -14.21 10.71 6.84
C LEU A 143 -14.77 9.84 5.69
N LEU A 144 -15.82 9.08 5.98
CA LEU A 144 -16.46 8.08 5.09
C LEU A 144 -17.54 8.66 4.16
N ARG A 145 -17.60 9.98 3.98
CA ARG A 145 -18.56 10.62 3.06
C ARG A 145 -17.83 11.56 2.10
N ASP A 146 -17.08 10.99 1.16
CA ASP A 146 -16.71 11.59 -0.14
C ASP A 146 -16.25 10.53 -1.17
#